data_AF-A0A7W0YRQ1-F1
#
_entry.id   AF-A0A7W0YRQ1-F1
#
_cell.length_a   1.000
_cell.length_b   1.000
_cell.length_c   1.000
_cell.angle_alpha   90.00
_cell.angle_beta   90.00
_cell.angle_gamma   90.00
#
_symmetry.space_group_name_H-M   'P 1'
#
loop_
_entity.id
_entity.type
_entity.pdbx_description
1 polymer ?
#
loop_
_entity_poly.entity_id
_entity_poly.type
_entity_poly.pdbx_seq_one_letter_code
_entity_poly.pdbx_strand_id
1 'polypeptide(L)'
;MRILFYHAARGWSGSARVFADAARGLAARGHQVSFVCAPDSQVEQRLDYAAYEVLPTASRASWPSSAWRLRQVLSMRFVEVIFVHTEREQLIAAAASRMAARAAVVRRVGAGDTPTTGRSARLAMRLAPAAWLFALEDDLRKAPSLSNVLPEPIVALLGIDAAQYQDVR
;
A
#
# COMPACT_ATOMS: atom_id res chain seq x y z
N MET A 1 -5.40 14.65 -4.86
CA MET A 1 -4.13 13.90 -5.07
C MET A 1 -4.41 12.61 -5.81
N ARG A 2 -3.38 12.04 -6.45
CA ARG A 2 -3.39 10.73 -7.14
C ARG A 2 -2.71 9.68 -6.29
N ILE A 3 -3.48 8.72 -5.80
CA ILE A 3 -3.06 7.76 -4.78
C ILE A 3 -3.18 6.35 -5.33
N LEU A 4 -2.17 5.52 -5.08
CA LEU A 4 -2.15 4.13 -5.50
C LEU A 4 -2.02 3.21 -4.27
N PHE A 5 -2.88 2.21 -4.19
CA PHE A 5 -2.69 1.08 -3.28
C PHE A 5 -2.08 -0.09 -4.06
N TYR A 6 -0.99 -0.67 -3.56
CA TYR A 6 -0.37 -1.84 -4.18
C TYR A 6 -0.42 -3.02 -3.22
N HIS A 7 -1.09 -4.09 -3.64
CA HIS A 7 -1.24 -5.31 -2.88
C HIS A 7 -0.97 -6.54 -3.74
N ALA A 8 0.12 -7.24 -3.46
CA ALA A 8 0.60 -8.35 -4.29
C ALA A 8 -0.02 -9.70 -3.94
N ALA A 9 -0.49 -9.87 -2.69
CA ALA A 9 -1.09 -11.12 -2.26
C ALA A 9 -2.44 -11.36 -2.95
N ARG A 10 -2.77 -12.64 -3.17
CA ARG A 10 -3.99 -13.05 -3.88
C ARG A 10 -5.19 -13.25 -2.95
N GLY A 11 -4.93 -13.49 -1.66
CA GLY A 11 -5.95 -13.79 -0.66
C GLY A 11 -6.54 -12.53 -0.05
N TRP A 12 -7.82 -12.58 0.28
CA TRP A 12 -8.48 -11.49 1.00
C TRP A 12 -8.16 -11.56 2.50
N SER A 13 -7.20 -10.75 2.92
CA SER A 13 -6.76 -10.65 4.32
C SER A 13 -7.21 -9.34 4.97
N GLY A 14 -6.99 -9.21 6.28
CA GLY A 14 -7.21 -7.94 6.99
C GLY A 14 -6.42 -6.78 6.37
N SER A 15 -5.20 -7.02 5.88
CA SER A 15 -4.41 -6.01 5.18
C SER A 15 -5.05 -5.57 3.85
N ALA A 16 -5.55 -6.51 3.06
CA ALA A 16 -6.26 -6.22 1.82
C ALA A 16 -7.54 -5.40 2.10
N ARG A 17 -8.32 -5.82 3.10
CA ARG A 17 -9.55 -5.13 3.51
C ARG A 17 -9.29 -3.69 3.91
N VAL A 18 -8.30 -3.45 4.77
CA VAL A 18 -8.00 -2.09 5.24
C VAL A 18 -7.55 -1.18 4.09
N PHE A 19 -6.76 -1.69 3.14
CA PHE A 19 -6.42 -0.92 1.94
C PHE A 19 -7.66 -0.61 1.09
N ALA A 20 -8.60 -1.56 0.95
CA ALA A 20 -9.84 -1.32 0.22
C ALA A 20 -10.72 -0.25 0.90
N ASP A 21 -10.85 -0.30 2.23
CA ASP A 21 -11.61 0.68 3.01
C ASP A 21 -10.94 2.06 2.99
N ALA A 22 -9.61 2.12 3.12
CA ALA A 22 -8.84 3.36 3.00
C ALA A 22 -8.95 3.95 1.58
N ALA A 23 -8.88 3.11 0.54
CA ALA A 23 -9.06 3.52 -0.84
C ALA A 23 -10.45 4.15 -1.07
N ARG A 24 -11.51 3.49 -0.57
CA ARG A 24 -12.87 4.02 -0.64
C ARG A 24 -12.99 5.35 0.10
N GLY A 25 -12.46 5.45 1.31
CA GLY A 25 -12.49 6.67 2.11
C GLY A 25 -11.72 7.84 1.49
N LEU A 26 -10.62 7.58 0.78
CA LEU A 26 -9.86 8.62 0.06
C LEU A 26 -10.58 9.02 -1.23
N ALA A 27 -11.16 8.06 -1.96
CA ALA A 27 -11.96 8.35 -3.15
C ALA A 27 -13.19 9.20 -2.81
N ALA A 28 -13.91 8.87 -1.74
CA ALA A 28 -15.05 9.64 -1.24
C ALA A 28 -14.69 11.08 -0.84
N ARG A 29 -13.43 11.35 -0.50
CA ARG A 29 -12.90 12.70 -0.23
C ARG A 29 -12.44 13.44 -1.50
N GLY A 30 -12.67 12.87 -2.68
CA GLY A 30 -12.34 13.48 -3.98
C GLY A 30 -10.89 13.22 -4.46
N HIS A 31 -10.16 12.30 -3.84
CA HIS A 31 -8.85 11.89 -4.35
C HIS A 31 -9.00 10.93 -5.53
N GLN A 32 -8.09 11.00 -6.50
CA GLN A 32 -8.01 10.03 -7.59
C GLN A 32 -7.30 8.79 -7.05
N VAL A 33 -8.05 7.70 -6.84
CA VAL A 33 -7.52 6.47 -6.25
C VAL A 33 -7.46 5.39 -7.31
N SER A 34 -6.32 4.71 -7.36
CA SER A 34 -6.14 3.47 -8.10
C SER A 34 -5.72 2.36 -7.14
N PHE A 35 -6.03 1.11 -7.49
CA PHE A 35 -5.68 -0.07 -6.72
C PHE A 35 -5.06 -1.11 -7.64
N VAL A 36 -3.80 -1.47 -7.44
CA VAL A 36 -3.13 -2.54 -8.17
C VAL A 36 -3.14 -3.81 -7.34
N CYS A 37 -3.71 -4.86 -7.92
CA CYS A 37 -3.77 -6.20 -7.33
C CYS A 37 -3.44 -7.29 -8.35
N ALA A 38 -3.35 -8.53 -7.89
CA ALA A 38 -3.17 -9.69 -8.76
C ALA A 38 -4.44 -9.97 -9.57
N PRO A 39 -4.34 -10.33 -10.87
CA PRO A 39 -5.48 -10.76 -11.67
C PRO A 39 -6.05 -12.08 -11.15
N ASP A 40 -7.35 -12.23 -11.32
CA ASP A 40 -8.18 -13.36 -10.90
C ASP A 40 -7.99 -13.70 -9.42
N SER A 41 -7.79 -12.67 -8.59
CA SER A 41 -7.56 -12.84 -7.16
C SER A 41 -8.83 -12.57 -6.35
N GLN A 42 -8.89 -13.15 -5.15
CA GLN A 42 -9.98 -12.82 -4.23
C GLN A 42 -9.98 -11.34 -3.83
N VAL A 43 -8.82 -10.70 -3.93
CA VAL A 43 -8.69 -9.25 -3.72
C VAL A 43 -9.41 -8.51 -4.82
N GLU A 44 -9.05 -8.77 -6.09
CA GLU A 44 -9.70 -8.15 -7.25
C GLU A 44 -11.23 -8.29 -7.20
N GLN A 45 -11.72 -9.51 -6.95
CA GLN A 45 -13.15 -9.81 -6.90
C GLN A 45 -13.92 -9.06 -5.80
N ARG A 46 -13.24 -8.61 -4.74
CA ARG A 46 -13.84 -7.90 -3.61
C ARG A 46 -13.59 -6.40 -3.62
N LEU A 47 -12.76 -5.90 -4.52
CA LEU A 47 -12.55 -4.46 -4.68
C LEU A 47 -13.78 -3.82 -5.32
N ASP A 48 -13.99 -2.55 -4.95
CA ASP A 48 -15.12 -1.77 -5.40
C ASP A 48 -14.74 -0.96 -6.64
N TYR A 49 -15.04 -1.53 -7.82
CA TYR A 49 -14.76 -0.90 -9.12
C TYR A 49 -15.54 0.40 -9.35
N ALA A 50 -16.62 0.65 -8.59
CA ALA A 50 -17.39 1.89 -8.70
C ALA A 50 -16.75 3.02 -7.89
N ALA A 51 -16.08 2.69 -6.77
CA ALA A 51 -15.46 3.67 -5.89
C ALA A 51 -14.09 4.16 -6.41
N TYR A 52 -13.31 3.31 -7.05
CA TYR A 52 -11.97 3.64 -7.53
C TYR A 52 -11.52 2.70 -8.64
N GLU A 53 -10.43 3.06 -9.30
CA GLU A 53 -9.96 2.30 -10.44
C GLU A 53 -9.10 1.10 -10.02
N VAL A 54 -9.52 -0.10 -10.43
CA VAL A 54 -8.77 -1.34 -10.18
C VAL A 54 -7.91 -1.67 -11.40
N LEU A 55 -6.62 -1.95 -11.16
CA LEU A 55 -5.61 -2.23 -12.19
C LEU A 55 -4.98 -3.61 -11.94
N PRO A 56 -5.55 -4.67 -12.53
CA PRO A 56 -5.00 -6.02 -12.38
C PRO A 56 -3.62 -6.12 -13.04
N THR A 57 -2.61 -6.53 -12.29
CA THR A 57 -1.25 -6.75 -12.82
C THR A 57 -0.70 -8.11 -12.39
N ALA A 58 -0.09 -8.84 -13.32
CA ALA A 58 0.37 -10.20 -13.06
C ALA A 58 1.34 -10.28 -11.86
N SER A 59 0.89 -10.90 -10.78
CA SER A 59 1.58 -10.93 -9.47
C SER A 59 2.63 -12.01 -9.32
N ARG A 60 2.64 -13.02 -10.21
CA ARG A 60 3.64 -14.10 -10.22
C ARG A 60 4.98 -13.72 -10.85
N ALA A 61 5.14 -12.48 -11.30
CA ALA A 61 6.39 -12.03 -11.88
C ALA A 61 7.48 -11.82 -10.80
N SER A 62 8.74 -11.83 -11.24
CA SER A 62 9.86 -11.44 -10.38
C SER A 62 9.71 -9.97 -9.96
N TRP A 63 10.30 -9.60 -8.81
CA TRP A 63 10.18 -8.24 -8.28
C TRP A 63 10.64 -7.14 -9.28
N PRO A 64 11.67 -7.31 -10.13
CA PRO A 64 12.05 -6.28 -11.10
C PRO A 64 10.98 -6.09 -12.19
N SER A 65 10.40 -7.19 -12.67
CA SER A 65 9.32 -7.15 -13.66
C SER A 65 8.07 -6.47 -13.09
N SER A 66 7.73 -6.77 -11.83
CA SER A 66 6.66 -6.07 -11.12
C SER A 66 6.96 -4.59 -10.95
N ALA A 67 8.20 -4.21 -10.63
CA ALA A 67 8.60 -2.81 -10.51
C ALA A 67 8.51 -2.05 -11.85
N TRP A 68 8.90 -2.69 -12.96
CA TRP A 68 8.75 -2.10 -14.30
C TRP A 68 7.29 -1.84 -14.67
N ARG A 69 6.41 -2.81 -14.44
CA ARG A 69 4.97 -2.65 -14.69
C ARG A 69 4.37 -1.58 -13.79
N LEU A 70 4.73 -1.58 -12.52
CA LEU A 70 4.30 -0.57 -11.57
C LEU A 70 4.78 0.83 -11.99
N ARG A 71 6.02 0.97 -12.48
CA ARG A 71 6.54 2.23 -13.05
C ARG A 71 5.66 2.75 -14.19
N GLN A 72 5.18 1.88 -15.08
CA GLN A 72 4.27 2.29 -16.16
C GLN A 72 2.96 2.86 -15.58
N VAL A 73 2.37 2.16 -14.60
CA VAL A 73 1.16 2.65 -13.91
C VAL A 73 1.40 3.99 -13.25
N LEU A 74 2.49 4.13 -12.50
CA LEU A 74 2.88 5.39 -11.88
C LEU A 74 2.94 6.48 -12.97
N SER A 75 3.73 6.29 -14.02
CA SER A 75 3.92 7.29 -15.07
C SER A 75 2.62 7.71 -15.75
N MET A 76 1.81 6.75 -16.21
CA MET A 76 0.58 7.01 -16.96
C MET A 76 -0.51 7.70 -16.13
N ARG A 77 -0.60 7.37 -14.84
CA ARG A 77 -1.69 7.83 -13.97
C ARG A 77 -1.32 8.98 -13.07
N PHE A 78 -0.11 9.47 -13.23
CA PHE A 78 0.41 10.57 -12.45
C PHE A 78 0.32 10.41 -10.92
N VAL A 79 0.33 9.16 -10.42
CA VAL A 79 0.39 8.77 -9.00
C VAL A 79 1.44 9.55 -8.18
N GLU A 80 1.00 10.22 -7.14
CA GLU A 80 1.82 11.02 -6.22
C GLU A 80 2.22 10.26 -4.95
N VAL A 81 1.41 9.28 -4.53
CA VAL A 81 1.65 8.49 -3.32
C VAL A 81 1.28 7.03 -3.58
N ILE A 82 2.13 6.10 -3.13
CA ILE A 82 1.87 4.66 -3.17
C ILE A 82 1.88 4.05 -1.77
N PHE A 83 0.81 3.34 -1.42
CA PHE A 83 0.69 2.60 -0.17
C PHE A 83 1.02 1.12 -0.37
N VAL A 84 1.82 0.57 0.55
CA VAL A 84 2.30 -0.82 0.54
C VAL A 84 2.29 -1.44 1.93
N HIS A 85 2.27 -2.78 2.00
CA HIS A 85 2.10 -3.52 3.24
C HIS A 85 3.28 -4.40 3.63
N THR A 86 3.97 -5.00 2.66
CA THR A 86 5.06 -5.97 2.87
C THR A 86 6.41 -5.44 2.41
N GLU A 87 7.53 -6.01 2.89
CA GLU A 87 8.87 -5.57 2.45
C GLU A 87 9.07 -5.75 0.96
N ARG A 88 8.50 -6.84 0.43
CA ARG A 88 8.55 -7.13 -1.00
C ARG A 88 7.79 -6.07 -1.78
N GLU A 89 6.60 -5.67 -1.34
CA GLU A 89 5.84 -4.59 -1.98
C GLU A 89 6.57 -3.26 -1.88
N GLN A 90 7.17 -2.96 -0.72
CA GLN A 90 7.98 -1.76 -0.54
C GLN A 90 9.19 -1.72 -1.47
N LEU A 91 9.90 -2.83 -1.64
CA LEU A 91 11.01 -2.90 -2.59
C LEU A 91 10.55 -2.64 -4.03
N ILE A 92 9.45 -3.27 -4.44
CA ILE A 92 8.86 -3.09 -5.77
C ILE A 92 8.42 -1.63 -5.98
N ALA A 93 7.73 -1.05 -5.00
CA ALA A 93 7.27 0.34 -5.02
C ALA A 93 8.43 1.33 -5.05
N ALA A 94 9.43 1.17 -4.18
CA ALA A 94 10.59 2.05 -4.13
C ALA A 94 11.40 2.02 -5.44
N ALA A 95 11.59 0.84 -6.03
CA ALA A 95 12.21 0.71 -7.35
C ALA A 95 11.37 1.40 -8.43
N ALA A 96 10.07 1.15 -8.48
CA ALA A 96 9.17 1.76 -9.44
C ALA A 96 9.14 3.29 -9.32
N SER A 97 9.05 3.82 -8.09
CA SER A 97 9.07 5.25 -7.79
C SER A 97 10.37 5.90 -8.26
N ARG A 98 11.53 5.29 -7.95
CA ARG A 98 12.83 5.79 -8.41
C ARG A 98 12.92 5.82 -9.94
N MET A 99 12.44 4.77 -10.60
CA MET A 99 12.47 4.67 -12.08
C MET A 99 11.45 5.58 -12.78
N ALA A 100 10.37 5.95 -12.11
CA ALA A 100 9.38 6.90 -12.59
C ALA A 100 9.72 8.35 -12.19
N ALA A 101 10.78 8.55 -11.37
CA ALA A 101 11.10 9.81 -10.72
C ALA A 101 9.88 10.45 -10.03
N ARG A 102 9.00 9.62 -9.44
CA ARG A 102 7.77 10.09 -8.80
C ARG A 102 7.22 9.09 -7.79
N ALA A 103 6.18 9.53 -7.09
CA ALA A 103 5.44 8.83 -6.06
C ALA A 103 6.23 8.64 -4.76
N ALA A 104 5.75 9.24 -3.67
CA ALA A 104 6.23 8.93 -2.33
C ALA A 104 5.72 7.55 -1.91
N VAL A 105 6.57 6.76 -1.26
CA VAL A 105 6.19 5.43 -0.77
C VAL A 105 5.72 5.55 0.68
N VAL A 106 4.57 4.97 1.00
CA VAL A 106 4.05 4.87 2.37
C VAL A 106 3.95 3.40 2.73
N ARG A 107 4.71 3.00 3.75
CA ARG A 107 4.71 1.64 4.28
C ARG A 107 3.79 1.55 5.49
N ARG A 108 2.68 0.83 5.35
CA ARG A 108 1.78 0.54 6.46
C ARG A 108 2.22 -0.68 7.26
N VAL A 109 2.20 -0.55 8.58
CA VAL A 109 2.33 -1.61 9.57
C VAL A 109 0.93 -1.95 10.12
N GLY A 110 0.58 -3.24 10.13
CA GLY A 110 -0.70 -3.70 10.69
C GLY A 110 -0.76 -3.55 12.21
N ALA A 111 -1.95 -3.59 12.77
CA ALA A 111 -2.11 -3.54 14.23
C ALA A 111 -1.55 -4.83 14.86
N GLY A 112 -0.65 -4.66 15.83
CA GLY A 112 0.06 -5.78 16.47
C GLY A 112 1.14 -6.41 15.59
N ASP A 113 1.37 -5.90 14.38
CA ASP A 113 2.49 -6.33 13.56
C ASP A 113 3.78 -5.62 14.00
N THR A 114 4.89 -6.33 13.88
CA THR A 114 6.21 -5.71 14.02
C THR A 114 6.74 -5.32 12.64
N PRO A 115 7.20 -4.06 12.45
CA PRO A 115 7.79 -3.65 11.18
C PRO A 115 9.06 -4.46 10.93
N THR A 116 9.07 -5.19 9.82
CA THR A 116 10.22 -5.99 9.42
C THR A 116 11.21 -5.13 8.63
N THR A 117 12.49 -5.22 8.97
CA THR A 117 13.60 -4.48 8.32
C THR A 117 14.65 -5.44 7.73
N GLY A 118 14.15 -6.45 7.02
CA GLY A 118 14.95 -7.43 6.30
C GLY A 118 15.79 -6.85 5.16
N ARG A 119 16.43 -7.74 4.37
CA ARG A 119 17.28 -7.33 3.25
C ARG A 119 16.51 -6.52 2.20
N SER A 120 15.26 -6.90 1.92
CA SER A 120 14.40 -6.22 0.96
C SER A 120 14.01 -4.82 1.44
N ALA A 121 13.61 -4.67 2.70
CA ALA A 121 13.33 -3.36 3.28
C ALA A 121 14.55 -2.43 3.25
N ARG A 122 15.74 -2.94 3.61
CA ARG A 122 16.99 -2.15 3.55
C ARG A 122 17.32 -1.69 2.14
N LEU A 123 17.15 -2.55 1.14
CA LEU A 123 17.33 -2.17 -0.25
C LEU A 123 16.27 -1.15 -0.69
N ALA A 124 15.01 -1.33 -0.29
CA ALA A 124 13.93 -0.40 -0.60
C ALA A 124 14.21 1.01 -0.09
N MET A 125 14.64 1.13 1.17
CA MET A 125 14.98 2.43 1.80
C MET A 125 16.17 3.13 1.14
N ARG A 126 17.07 2.38 0.47
CA ARG A 126 18.15 2.96 -0.34
C ARG A 126 17.65 3.46 -1.70
N LEU A 127 16.55 2.91 -2.22
CA LEU A 127 16.00 3.26 -3.52
C LEU A 127 15.07 4.46 -3.44
N ALA A 128 14.21 4.52 -2.42
CA ALA A 128 13.33 5.66 -2.21
C ALA A 128 13.06 5.85 -0.71
N PRO A 129 12.95 7.11 -0.24
CA PRO A 129 12.45 7.37 1.10
C PRO A 129 11.01 6.84 1.23
N ALA A 130 10.69 6.32 2.41
CA ALA A 130 9.36 5.82 2.71
C ALA A 130 8.85 6.40 4.02
N ALA A 131 7.64 6.94 4.00
CA ALA A 131 6.91 7.26 5.22
C ALA A 131 6.41 5.96 5.85
N TRP A 132 6.42 5.87 7.18
CA TRP A 132 5.87 4.73 7.90
C TRP A 132 4.55 5.10 8.54
N LEU A 133 3.54 4.26 8.32
CA LEU A 133 2.19 4.43 8.84
C LEU A 133 1.87 3.28 9.78
N PHE A 134 1.69 3.59 11.06
CA PHE A 134 1.36 2.61 12.10
C PHE A 134 -0.13 2.64 12.41
N ALA A 135 -0.70 1.46 12.67
CA ALA A 135 -2.11 1.35 13.07
C ALA A 135 -2.33 1.71 14.55
N LEU A 136 -1.32 1.51 15.40
CA LEU A 136 -1.35 1.76 16.84
C LEU A 136 -0.08 2.51 17.30
N GLU A 137 -0.22 3.36 18.30
CA GLU A 137 0.91 4.04 18.95
C GLU A 137 1.87 3.04 19.61
N ASP A 138 1.33 1.96 20.18
CA ASP A 138 2.13 0.90 20.81
C ASP A 138 3.07 0.21 19.81
N ASP A 139 2.62 0.04 18.58
CA ASP A 139 3.42 -0.58 17.52
C ASP A 139 4.55 0.36 17.09
N LEU A 140 4.29 1.67 17.06
CA LEU A 140 5.32 2.68 16.81
C LEU A 140 6.36 2.71 17.95
N ARG A 141 5.93 2.67 19.21
CA ARG A 141 6.83 2.65 20.38
C ARG A 141 7.75 1.43 20.38
N LYS A 142 7.25 0.27 19.93
CA LYS A 142 8.00 -0.99 19.86
C LYS A 142 8.82 -1.14 18.58
N ALA A 143 8.67 -0.23 17.62
CA ALA A 143 9.39 -0.30 16.36
C ALA A 143 10.91 -0.17 16.59
N PRO A 144 11.74 -0.94 15.86
CA PRO A 144 13.17 -0.74 15.87
C PRO A 144 13.48 0.67 15.34
N SER A 145 14.66 1.22 15.66
CA SER A 145 15.07 2.53 15.15
C SER A 145 15.08 2.51 13.62
N LEU A 146 14.09 3.18 13.03
CA LEU A 146 13.95 3.26 11.58
C LEU A 146 14.87 4.39 11.10
N SER A 147 16.07 4.06 10.64
CA SER A 147 16.98 5.03 10.02
C SER A 147 16.43 5.50 8.67
N ASN A 148 16.66 6.78 8.32
CA ASN A 148 16.20 7.42 7.08
C ASN A 148 14.68 7.43 6.86
N VAL A 149 13.90 7.57 7.94
CA VAL A 149 12.46 7.78 7.85
C VAL A 149 12.17 9.28 7.83
N LEU A 150 11.92 9.80 6.64
CA LEU A 150 11.38 11.14 6.44
C LEU A 150 10.14 11.02 5.54
N PRO A 151 8.98 11.58 5.96
CA PRO A 151 8.72 12.29 7.23
C PRO A 151 8.71 11.37 8.46
N GLU A 152 8.54 11.95 9.66
CA GLU A 152 8.34 11.19 10.91
C GLU A 152 7.23 10.14 10.76
N PRO A 153 7.36 8.96 11.42
CA PRO A 153 6.30 7.97 11.41
C PRO A 153 4.96 8.53 11.87
N ILE A 154 3.90 8.20 11.14
CA ILE A 154 2.55 8.67 11.42
C ILE A 154 1.73 7.51 11.99
N VAL A 155 0.87 7.80 12.97
CA VAL A 155 -0.12 6.84 13.45
C VAL A 155 -1.47 7.18 12.81
N ALA A 156 -2.10 6.20 12.16
CA ALA A 156 -3.47 6.30 11.68
C ALA A 156 -4.28 5.12 12.21
N LEU A 157 -5.19 5.42 13.12
CA LEU A 157 -6.02 4.44 13.78
C LEU A 157 -6.90 3.70 12.77
N LEU A 158 -7.00 2.38 12.96
CA LEU A 158 -7.92 1.54 12.22
C LEU A 158 -9.37 1.86 12.60
N GLY A 159 -10.18 2.18 11.60
CA GLY A 159 -11.64 2.28 11.74
C GLY A 159 -12.33 1.11 11.03
N ILE A 160 -13.50 0.72 11.54
CA ILE A 160 -14.42 -0.19 10.87
C ILE A 160 -15.67 0.62 10.53
N ASP A 161 -16.16 0.45 9.30
CA ASP A 161 -17.45 1.00 8.91
C ASP A 161 -18.58 0.14 9.51
N ALA A 162 -19.17 0.64 10.61
CA ALA A 162 -20.22 -0.06 11.33
C ALA A 162 -21.51 -0.22 10.49
N ALA A 163 -21.72 0.59 9.45
CA ALA A 163 -22.90 0.48 8.59
C ALA A 163 -22.94 -0.87 7.85
N GLN A 164 -21.77 -1.44 7.53
CA GLN A 164 -21.65 -2.74 6.85
C GLN A 164 -22.10 -3.94 7.70
N TYR A 165 -22.38 -3.73 8.99
CA TYR A 165 -22.69 -4.78 9.96
C TYR A 165 -24.07 -4.65 10.59
N GLN A 166 -24.90 -3.74 10.09
CA GLN A 166 -26.24 -3.51 10.64
C GLN A 166 -27.16 -4.74 10.52
N ASP A 167 -26.91 -5.59 9.52
CA ASP A 167 -27.70 -6.79 9.24
C ASP A 167 -27.23 -8.04 9.99
N VAL A 168 -26.16 -7.95 10.82
CA VAL A 168 -25.61 -9.10 11.58
C VAL A 168 -26.24 -9.19 12.99
N ARG A 169 -27.51 -8.80 13.12
CA ARG A 169 -28.26 -8.87 14.39
C ARG A 169 -28.96 -10.21 14.58
#